data_AF-A0A7X8KTL4-F1
#
_entry.id   AF-A0A7X8KTL4-F1
#
_cell.length_a   1.000
_cell.length_b   1.000
_cell.length_c   1.000
_cell.angle_alpha   90.00
_cell.angle_beta   90.00
_cell.angle_gamma   90.00
#
_symmetry.space_group_name_H-M   'P 1'
#
loop_
_entity.id
_entity.type
_entity.pdbx_description
1 polymer ?
#
loop_
_entity_poly.entity_id
_entity_poly.type
_entity_poly.pdbx_seq_one_letter_code
_entity_poly.pdbx_strand_id
1 'polypeptide(L)'
;MKHLNSSKDKKKFIRSILQGIILVLLIGLLFNVSFSFDKYEHYDPASLTNAEDKGFIALSYSAVDRKGDKDMISIARLEEHFEALKKNGYVTLKQEDIENYYKNNQQLP
;
A
#
# COMPACT_ATOMS: atom_id res chain seq x y z
N MET A 1 30.29 39.05 -2.55
CA MET A 1 30.01 38.34 -3.82
C MET A 1 31.33 38.07 -4.52
N LYS A 2 31.74 36.79 -4.67
CA LYS A 2 33.03 36.41 -5.27
C LYS A 2 32.91 36.57 -6.79
N HIS A 3 33.63 37.52 -7.39
CA HIS A 3 33.62 37.77 -8.83
C HIS A 3 34.13 36.53 -9.60
N LEU A 4 33.28 35.94 -10.44
CA LEU A 4 33.61 34.84 -11.34
C LEU A 4 34.43 35.35 -12.55
N ASN A 5 35.71 35.67 -12.33
CA ASN A 5 36.58 36.33 -13.32
C ASN A 5 37.33 35.38 -14.29
N SER A 6 37.17 34.05 -14.19
CA SER A 6 37.83 33.08 -15.09
C SER A 6 36.87 32.03 -15.67
N SER A 7 37.12 31.58 -16.91
CA SER A 7 36.29 30.58 -17.61
C SER A 7 36.17 29.25 -16.86
N LYS A 8 37.18 28.91 -16.05
CA LYS A 8 37.19 27.72 -15.19
C LYS A 8 36.22 27.84 -14.01
N ASP A 9 36.07 29.04 -13.43
CA ASP A 9 35.18 29.26 -12.29
C ASP A 9 33.71 29.25 -12.72
N LYS A 10 33.41 29.75 -13.93
CA LYS A 10 32.09 29.65 -14.54
C LYS A 10 31.67 28.18 -14.75
N LYS A 11 32.58 27.33 -15.24
CA LYS A 11 32.32 25.88 -15.38
C LYS A 11 32.09 25.20 -14.03
N LYS A 12 32.86 25.55 -12.99
CA LYS A 12 32.65 25.04 -11.63
C LYS A 12 31.30 25.47 -11.05
N PHE A 13 30.91 26.72 -11.28
CA PHE A 13 29.63 27.26 -10.81
C PHE A 13 28.44 26.58 -11.50
N ILE A 14 28.50 26.40 -12.84
CA ILE A 14 27.45 25.69 -13.60
C ILE A 14 27.35 24.23 -13.15
N ARG A 15 28.49 23.55 -12.92
CA ARG A 15 28.50 22.17 -12.42
C ARG A 15 27.86 22.07 -11.03
N SER A 16 28.14 23.04 -10.15
CA SER A 16 27.54 23.11 -8.81
C SER A 16 26.03 23.34 -8.86
N ILE A 17 25.55 24.20 -9.77
CA ILE A 17 24.11 24.41 -9.97
C ILE A 17 23.46 23.13 -10.49
N LEU A 18 24.07 22.47 -11.48
CA LEU A 18 23.53 21.24 -12.05
C LEU A 18 23.44 20.12 -11.01
N GLN A 19 24.45 19.98 -10.15
CA GLN A 19 24.41 19.06 -9.01
C GLN A 19 23.29 19.39 -8.03
N GLY A 20 23.06 20.66 -7.74
CA GLY A 20 21.94 21.11 -6.91
C GLY A 20 20.58 20.76 -7.51
N ILE A 21 20.40 20.97 -8.81
CA ILE A 21 19.16 20.63 -9.53
C ILE A 21 18.89 19.12 -9.47
N ILE A 22 19.91 18.29 -9.70
CA ILE A 22 19.79 16.83 -9.62
C ILE A 22 19.37 16.40 -8.20
N LEU A 23 19.95 17.01 -7.16
CA LEU A 23 19.61 16.71 -5.78
C LEU A 23 18.15 17.07 -5.46
N VAL A 24 17.67 18.23 -5.92
CA VAL A 24 16.27 18.65 -5.74
C VAL A 24 15.31 17.72 -6.46
N LEU A 25 15.64 17.27 -7.68
CA LEU A 25 14.83 16.30 -8.42
C LEU A 25 14.72 14.95 -7.68
N LEU A 26 15.82 14.45 -7.13
CA LEU A 26 15.82 13.22 -6.33
C LEU A 26 14.96 13.36 -5.08
N ILE A 27 15.04 14.49 -4.38
CA ILE A 27 14.17 14.77 -3.23
C ILE A 27 12.70 14.81 -3.66
N GLY A 28 12.38 15.46 -4.78
CA GLY A 28 11.01 15.51 -5.31
C GLY A 28 10.44 14.13 -5.64
N LEU A 29 11.25 13.23 -6.23
CA LEU A 29 10.87 11.85 -6.50
C LEU A 29 10.59 11.08 -5.20
N LEU A 30 11.47 11.20 -4.21
CA LEU A 30 11.29 10.56 -2.91
C LEU A 30 10.04 11.07 -2.20
N PHE A 31 9.75 12.37 -2.29
CA PHE A 31 8.52 12.95 -1.75
C PHE A 31 7.27 12.40 -2.46
N ASN A 32 7.27 12.29 -3.79
CA ASN A 32 6.14 11.77 -4.54
C ASN A 32 5.85 10.30 -4.17
N VAL A 33 6.90 9.47 -4.09
CA VAL A 33 6.76 8.06 -3.70
C VAL A 33 6.34 7.91 -2.24
N SER A 34 6.90 8.70 -1.32
CA SER A 34 6.63 8.56 0.12
C SER A 34 5.31 9.19 0.56
N PHE A 35 4.81 10.18 -0.19
CA PHE A 35 3.54 10.86 0.07
C PHE A 35 2.51 10.53 -1.03
N SER A 36 2.28 9.24 -1.27
CA SER A 36 1.06 8.81 -1.94
C SER A 36 -0.12 9.10 -1.00
N PHE A 37 -0.66 10.32 -1.11
CA PHE A 37 -1.94 10.72 -0.51
C PHE A 37 -3.11 10.15 -1.32
N ASP A 38 -2.97 8.92 -1.80
CA ASP A 38 -4.10 8.21 -2.37
C ASP A 38 -5.08 8.03 -1.22
N LYS A 39 -6.09 8.90 -1.21
CA LYS A 39 -7.26 8.71 -0.36
C LYS A 39 -7.75 7.33 -0.72
N TYR A 40 -7.84 6.48 0.29
CA TYR A 40 -8.46 5.18 0.17
C TYR A 40 -9.76 5.32 -0.63
N GLU A 41 -9.75 4.86 -1.88
CA GLU A 41 -10.95 4.81 -2.70
C GLU A 41 -11.79 3.68 -2.14
N HIS A 42 -13.03 4.01 -1.77
CA HIS A 42 -13.97 2.99 -1.36
C HIS A 42 -14.14 1.99 -2.49
N TYR A 43 -14.05 0.71 -2.13
CA TYR A 43 -14.28 -0.40 -3.03
C TYR A 43 -15.60 -0.22 -3.80
N ASP A 44 -15.50 -0.04 -5.12
CA ASP A 44 -16.64 0.06 -6.02
C ASP A 44 -16.84 -1.29 -6.73
N PRO A 45 -17.87 -2.08 -6.38
CA PRO A 45 -18.15 -3.35 -7.05
C PRO A 45 -18.48 -3.19 -8.54
N ALA A 46 -18.86 -2.00 -9.01
CA ALA A 46 -19.07 -1.74 -10.44
C ALA A 46 -17.75 -1.67 -11.25
N SER A 47 -16.60 -1.49 -10.59
CA SER A 47 -15.29 -1.50 -11.23
C SER A 47 -14.79 -2.91 -11.62
N LEU A 48 -15.46 -3.96 -11.14
CA LEU A 48 -15.12 -5.36 -11.39
C LEU A 48 -15.49 -5.83 -12.81
N THR A 49 -16.19 -5.02 -13.61
CA THR A 49 -16.64 -5.44 -14.95
C THR A 49 -15.50 -5.75 -15.93
N ASN A 50 -14.26 -5.37 -15.62
CA ASN A 50 -13.07 -5.63 -16.44
C ASN A 50 -11.87 -6.20 -15.67
N ALA A 51 -12.04 -6.62 -14.42
CA ALA A 51 -10.95 -7.14 -13.61
C ALA A 51 -10.83 -8.66 -13.84
N GLU A 52 -9.69 -9.11 -14.37
CA GLU A 52 -9.27 -10.52 -14.31
C GLU A 52 -9.54 -11.09 -12.92
N ASP A 53 -10.20 -12.25 -12.89
CA ASP A 53 -10.73 -12.94 -11.73
C ASP A 53 -9.83 -12.82 -10.47
N LYS A 54 -10.23 -11.93 -9.55
CA LYS A 54 -9.47 -11.61 -8.35
C LYS A 54 -9.95 -12.56 -7.25
N GLY A 55 -9.20 -13.64 -7.03
CA GLY A 55 -9.46 -14.62 -5.98
C GLY A 55 -9.45 -14.04 -4.56
N PHE A 56 -9.51 -14.91 -3.55
CA PHE A 56 -9.62 -14.51 -2.14
C PHE A 56 -8.35 -14.82 -1.35
N ILE A 57 -8.23 -14.20 -0.17
CA ILE A 57 -7.16 -14.45 0.79
C ILE A 57 -7.70 -15.32 1.92
N ALA A 58 -7.06 -16.45 2.19
CA ALA A 58 -7.35 -17.30 3.34
C ALA A 58 -6.38 -16.98 4.49
N LEU A 59 -6.93 -16.63 5.66
CA LEU A 59 -6.16 -16.39 6.88
C LEU A 59 -6.32 -17.56 7.84
N SER A 60 -5.20 -18.07 8.36
CA SER A 60 -5.17 -19.17 9.34
C SER A 60 -4.62 -18.68 10.67
N TYR A 61 -5.42 -18.78 11.73
CA TYR A 61 -5.01 -18.44 13.09
C TYR A 61 -4.77 -19.73 13.89
N SER A 62 -3.56 -19.91 14.43
CA SER A 62 -3.14 -21.17 15.06
C SER A 62 -3.89 -21.49 16.35
N ALA A 63 -4.17 -20.49 17.19
CA ALA A 63 -4.98 -20.63 18.40
C ALA A 63 -5.32 -19.25 19.00
N VAL A 64 -6.52 -19.13 19.58
CA VAL A 64 -7.02 -17.89 20.20
C VAL A 64 -7.19 -18.10 21.70
N ASP A 65 -6.65 -17.20 22.52
CA ASP A 65 -6.86 -17.17 23.97
C ASP A 65 -7.51 -15.84 24.41
N ARG A 66 -8.16 -15.82 25.58
CA ARG A 66 -8.80 -14.62 26.14
C ARG A 66 -7.79 -13.51 26.42
N LYS A 67 -6.60 -13.85 26.92
CA LYS A 67 -5.55 -12.87 27.26
C LYS A 67 -4.39 -12.89 26.27
N GLY A 68 -4.21 -14.02 25.58
CA GLY A 68 -3.08 -14.24 24.69
C GLY A 68 -1.87 -14.77 25.47
N ASP A 69 -1.03 -15.52 24.79
CA ASP A 69 0.28 -15.98 25.27
C ASP A 69 1.28 -15.94 24.11
N LYS A 70 2.54 -16.32 24.33
CA LYS A 70 3.61 -16.30 23.31
C LYS A 70 3.22 -16.98 21.99
N ASP A 71 2.39 -18.01 22.05
CA ASP A 71 1.99 -18.81 20.89
C ASP A 71 0.52 -18.61 20.48
N MET A 72 -0.27 -17.81 21.22
CA MET A 72 -1.72 -17.66 21.01
C MET A 72 -2.13 -16.19 20.89
N ILE A 73 -2.89 -15.87 19.85
CA ILE A 73 -3.43 -14.51 19.67
C ILE A 73 -4.51 -14.23 20.72
N SER A 74 -4.52 -13.03 21.30
CA SER A 74 -5.60 -12.64 22.20
C SER A 74 -6.89 -12.31 21.43
N ILE A 75 -8.06 -12.47 22.05
CA ILE A 75 -9.34 -12.03 21.46
C ILE A 75 -9.29 -10.55 21.07
N ALA A 76 -8.71 -9.70 21.92
CA ALA A 76 -8.58 -8.27 21.62
C ALA A 76 -7.74 -8.02 20.36
N ARG A 77 -6.64 -8.76 20.20
CA ARG A 77 -5.77 -8.62 19.03
C ARG A 77 -6.41 -9.19 17.76
N LEU A 78 -7.19 -10.26 17.88
CA LEU A 78 -7.96 -10.80 16.76
C LEU A 78 -9.01 -9.79 16.27
N GLU A 79 -9.72 -9.14 17.20
CA GLU A 79 -10.70 -8.10 16.86
C GLU A 79 -10.03 -6.91 16.17
N GLU A 80 -8.85 -6.48 16.65
CA GLU A 80 -8.05 -5.44 15.98
C GLU A 80 -7.71 -5.83 14.53
N HIS A 81 -7.39 -7.10 14.27
CA HIS A 81 -7.12 -7.59 12.91
C HIS A 81 -8.38 -7.52 12.04
N PHE A 82 -9.55 -7.94 12.56
CA PHE A 82 -10.81 -7.88 11.81
C PHE A 82 -11.25 -6.45 11.51
N GLU A 83 -11.13 -5.55 12.47
CA GLU A 83 -11.43 -4.13 12.27
C GLU A 83 -10.46 -3.49 11.27
N ALA A 84 -9.17 -3.84 11.33
CA ALA A 84 -8.20 -3.37 10.34
C ALA A 84 -8.53 -3.87 8.93
N LEU A 85 -8.89 -5.15 8.76
CA LEU A 85 -9.29 -5.72 7.47
C LEU A 85 -10.52 -5.00 6.91
N LYS A 86 -11.55 -4.83 7.73
CA LYS A 86 -12.76 -4.11 7.36
C LYS A 86 -12.49 -2.66 6.97
N LYS A 87 -11.64 -1.96 7.72
CA LYS A 87 -11.24 -0.57 7.42
C LYS A 87 -10.48 -0.45 6.09
N ASN A 88 -9.76 -1.49 5.70
CA ASN A 88 -9.04 -1.56 4.42
C ASN A 88 -9.88 -2.18 3.28
N GLY A 89 -11.19 -2.40 3.48
CA GLY A 89 -12.10 -2.84 2.41
C GLY A 89 -12.22 -4.33 2.19
N TYR A 90 -11.60 -5.15 3.04
CA TYR A 90 -11.76 -6.59 2.92
C TYR A 90 -13.17 -7.00 3.38
N VAL A 91 -13.78 -7.90 2.61
CA VAL A 91 -15.09 -8.49 2.90
C VAL A 91 -14.90 -9.93 3.38
N THR A 92 -15.52 -10.28 4.50
CA THR A 92 -15.51 -11.66 5.00
C THR A 92 -16.42 -12.52 4.13
N LEU A 93 -15.84 -13.57 3.53
CA LEU A 93 -16.56 -14.55 2.74
C LEU A 93 -17.04 -15.71 3.61
N LYS A 94 -18.18 -16.28 3.26
CA LYS A 94 -18.65 -17.54 3.82
C LYS A 94 -18.13 -18.71 2.98
N GLN A 95 -18.22 -19.91 3.55
CA GLN A 95 -17.90 -21.13 2.81
C GLN A 95 -18.78 -21.29 1.56
N GLU A 96 -20.07 -20.93 1.63
CA GLU A 96 -20.97 -20.98 0.47
C GLU A 96 -20.49 -20.08 -0.69
N ASP A 97 -19.95 -18.90 -0.39
CA ASP A 97 -19.44 -17.96 -1.39
C ASP A 97 -18.22 -18.56 -2.11
N ILE A 98 -17.33 -19.22 -1.36
CA ILE A 98 -16.14 -19.91 -1.90
C ILE A 98 -16.55 -21.11 -2.75
N GLU A 99 -17.54 -21.89 -2.32
CA GLU A 99 -18.03 -23.01 -3.12
C GLU A 99 -18.66 -22.54 -4.44
N ASN A 100 -19.47 -21.48 -4.40
CA ASN A 100 -20.09 -20.91 -5.58
C ASN A 100 -19.08 -20.23 -6.51
N TYR A 101 -18.02 -19.64 -5.95
CA TYR A 101 -16.90 -19.09 -6.72
C TYR A 101 -16.32 -20.17 -7.64
N TYR A 102 -15.97 -21.35 -7.09
CA TYR A 102 -15.38 -22.44 -7.88
C TYR A 102 -16.37 -23.19 -8.76
N LYS A 103 -17.61 -23.40 -8.29
CA LYS A 103 -18.60 -24.26 -9.01
C LYS A 103 -19.42 -23.47 -10.03
N ASN A 104 -19.77 -22.23 -9.71
CA ASN A 104 -20.76 -21.44 -10.42
C ASN A 104 -20.17 -20.17 -11.06
N ASN A 105 -18.84 -19.96 -10.96
CA ASN A 105 -18.15 -18.74 -11.39
C ASN A 105 -18.80 -17.47 -10.78
N GLN A 106 -19.28 -17.57 -9.54
CA GLN A 106 -19.82 -16.43 -8.82
C GLN A 106 -18.70 -15.43 -8.57
N GLN A 107 -18.90 -14.16 -8.94
CA GLN A 107 -17.93 -13.11 -8.62
C GLN A 107 -17.87 -12.86 -7.11
N LEU A 108 -16.66 -12.75 -6.59
CA LEU A 108 -16.43 -12.40 -5.19
C LEU A 108 -16.41 -10.87 -5.01
N PRO A 109 -16.93 -10.38 -3.88
CA PRO A 109 -16.85 -8.98 -3.49
C PRO A 109 -15.44 -8.59 -3.03
#